data_AF-A0A536J8Q2-F1
#
_entry.id   AF-A0A536J8Q2-F1
#
_cell.length_a   1.000
_cell.length_b   1.000
_cell.length_c   1.000
_cell.angle_alpha   90.00
_cell.angle_beta   90.00
_cell.angle_gamma   90.00
#
_symmetry.space_group_name_H-M   'P 1'
#
loop_
_entity.id
_entity.type
_entity.pdbx_description
1 polymer ?
#
loop_
_entity_poly.entity_id
_entity_poly.type
_entity_poly.pdbx_seq_one_letter_code
_entity_poly.pdbx_strand_id
1 'polypeptide(L)'
;MVSDFLVRLSIRSAMFAGAITGFVFGLFAGATLGALISWFAGAIVDWQAQLGFSLGVTQQLLPLGDQVNSLETVADRWFLVIPGVGLLVGVLGALIGLLAGGLWAALVNMGVLPIEVTVYRPGEHAPRRRATDKPAPPARRRKAVGE
;
A
#
# COMPACT_ATOMS: atom_id res chain seq x y z
N MET A 1 -26.03 10.49 -25.49
CA MET A 1 -25.13 10.52 -24.31
C MET A 1 -25.80 9.71 -23.21
N VAL A 2 -25.35 8.48 -22.99
CA VAL A 2 -25.80 7.65 -21.86
C VAL A 2 -24.67 7.67 -20.85
N SER A 3 -24.88 8.38 -19.75
CA SER A 3 -23.94 8.43 -18.63
C SER A 3 -24.13 7.15 -17.81
N ASP A 4 -23.42 6.09 -18.19
CA ASP A 4 -23.32 4.87 -17.38
C ASP A 4 -22.43 5.15 -16.16
N PHE A 5 -23.01 5.76 -15.13
CA PHE A 5 -22.43 5.74 -13.80
C PHE A 5 -22.64 4.35 -13.24
N LEU A 6 -21.64 3.47 -13.30
CA LEU A 6 -21.51 2.28 -12.45
C LEU A 6 -20.20 1.52 -12.78
N VAL A 7 -19.06 2.21 -12.79
CA VAL A 7 -17.82 1.48 -12.47
C VAL A 7 -17.85 1.28 -10.96
N ARG A 8 -18.49 0.19 -10.51
CA ARG A 8 -18.42 -0.24 -9.11
C ARG A 8 -16.93 -0.42 -8.80
N LEU A 9 -16.35 0.49 -8.03
CA LEU A 9 -14.95 0.38 -7.63
C LEU A 9 -14.82 -0.90 -6.80
N SER A 10 -13.87 -1.76 -7.16
CA SER A 10 -13.64 -2.98 -6.40
C SER A 10 -13.15 -2.59 -5.01
N ILE A 11 -14.03 -2.78 -4.01
CA ILE A 11 -13.72 -2.52 -2.60
C ILE A 11 -12.47 -3.31 -2.20
N ARG A 12 -12.30 -4.52 -2.74
CA ARG A 12 -11.12 -5.36 -2.51
C ARG A 12 -9.83 -4.72 -3.02
N SER A 13 -9.83 -4.12 -4.21
CA SER A 13 -8.62 -3.49 -4.74
C SER A 13 -8.27 -2.21 -3.96
N ALA A 14 -9.27 -1.44 -3.55
CA ALA A 14 -9.05 -0.24 -2.73
C ALA A 14 -8.56 -0.58 -1.32
N MET A 15 -9.12 -1.61 -0.69
CA MET A 15 -8.61 -2.15 0.58
C MET A 15 -7.16 -2.60 0.46
N PHE A 16 -6.80 -3.29 -0.62
CA PHE A 16 -5.44 -3.78 -0.83
C PHE A 16 -4.44 -2.64 -1.10
N ALA A 17 -4.82 -1.65 -1.93
CA ALA A 17 -4.01 -0.46 -2.16
C ALA A 17 -3.81 0.34 -0.87
N GLY A 18 -4.87 0.50 -0.08
CA GLY A 18 -4.82 1.12 1.23
C GLY A 18 -3.89 0.35 2.18
N ALA A 19 -3.99 -0.98 2.23
CA ALA A 19 -3.15 -1.84 3.07
C ALA A 19 -1.66 -1.71 2.73
N ILE A 20 -1.30 -1.74 1.44
CA ILE A 20 0.10 -1.56 1.00
C ILE A 20 0.62 -0.18 1.40
N THR A 21 -0.16 0.87 1.11
CA THR A 21 0.24 2.24 1.41
C THR A 21 0.43 2.44 2.91
N GLY A 22 -0.53 1.98 3.70
CA GLY A 22 -0.45 2.01 5.16
C GLY A 22 0.70 1.19 5.72
N PHE A 23 0.99 0.02 5.13
CA PHE A 23 2.13 -0.82 5.52
C PHE A 23 3.46 -0.10 5.29
N VAL A 24 3.67 0.48 4.11
CA VAL A 24 4.92 1.17 3.75
C VAL A 24 5.16 2.37 4.66
N PHE A 25 4.15 3.21 4.88
CA PHE A 25 4.25 4.34 5.79
C PHE A 25 4.48 3.89 7.24
N GLY A 26 3.75 2.86 7.70
CA GLY A 26 3.93 2.30 9.04
C GLY A 26 5.31 1.68 9.24
N LEU A 27 5.84 1.00 8.23
CA LEU A 27 7.18 0.40 8.26
C LEU A 27 8.25 1.47 8.37
N PHE A 28 8.14 2.53 7.56
CA PHE A 28 9.08 3.65 7.59
C PHE A 28 9.03 4.39 8.93
N ALA A 29 7.83 4.73 9.42
CA ALA A 29 7.65 5.41 10.69
C ALA A 29 8.13 4.55 11.87
N GLY A 30 7.81 3.25 11.87
CA GLY A 30 8.24 2.32 12.91
C GLY A 30 9.74 2.08 12.91
N ALA A 31 10.37 1.94 11.74
CA ALA A 31 11.82 1.81 11.65
C ALA A 31 12.52 3.08 12.14
N THR A 32 12.00 4.26 11.80
CA THR A 32 12.50 5.54 12.30
C THR A 32 12.38 5.63 13.82
N LEU A 33 11.24 5.22 14.38
CA LEU A 33 11.02 5.19 15.83
C LEU A 33 11.97 4.19 16.52
N GLY A 34 12.12 2.98 15.98
CA GLY A 34 13.05 1.98 16.50
C GLY A 34 14.50 2.44 16.45
N ALA A 35 14.89 3.19 15.42
CA ALA A 35 16.22 3.78 15.30
C ALA A 35 16.45 4.85 16.36
N LEU A 36 15.47 5.74 16.58
CA LEU A 36 15.52 6.75 17.63
C LEU A 36 15.65 6.11 19.01
N ILE A 37 14.85 5.09 19.31
CA ILE A 37 14.91 4.38 20.60
C ILE A 37 16.27 3.73 20.82
N SER A 38 16.79 3.03 19.81
CA SER A 38 18.10 2.36 19.90
C SER A 38 19.24 3.37 20.07
N TRP A 39 19.15 4.51 19.38
CA TRP A 39 20.11 5.61 19.49
C TRP A 39 20.07 6.28 20.86
N PHE A 40 18.88 6.61 21.37
CA PHE A 40 18.72 7.19 22.70
C PHE A 40 19.22 6.26 23.80
N ALA A 41 18.99 4.94 23.67
CA ALA A 41 19.49 3.96 24.62
C ALA A 41 21.03 3.99 24.70
N GLY A 42 21.71 3.99 23.55
CA GLY A 42 23.17 4.10 23.49
C GLY A 42 23.69 5.44 24.04
N ALA A 43 23.04 6.56 23.71
CA ALA A 43 23.43 7.88 24.19
C ALA A 43 23.32 8.03 25.71
N ILE A 44 22.29 7.44 26.33
CA ILE A 44 22.13 7.45 27.79
C ILE A 44 23.22 6.62 28.47
N VAL A 45 23.54 5.44 27.94
CA VAL A 45 24.59 4.57 28.48
C VAL A 45 25.96 5.26 28.43
N ASP A 46 26.30 5.88 27.29
CA ASP A 46 27.57 6.60 27.13
C ASP A 46 27.66 7.82 28.08
N TRP A 47 26.56 8.56 28.24
CA TRP A 47 26.48 9.66 29.20
C TRP A 47 26.70 9.17 30.66
N GLN A 48 26.13 8.02 31.02
CA GLN A 48 26.35 7.43 32.34
C GLN A 48 27.78 6.92 32.54
N ALA A 49 28.43 6.40 31.49
CA ALA A 49 29.84 6.03 31.53
C ALA A 49 30.73 7.25 31.80
N GLN A 50 30.51 8.35 31.09
CA GLN A 50 31.26 9.60 31.27
C GLN A 50 31.10 10.19 32.68
N LEU A 51 29.89 10.10 33.26
CA LEU A 51 29.64 10.51 34.64
C LEU A 51 30.32 9.60 35.67
N GLY A 52 30.30 8.28 35.46
CA GLY A 52 31.03 7.33 36.31
C GLY A 52 32.53 7.61 36.34
N PHE A 53 33.13 7.90 35.17
CA PHE A 53 34.53 8.29 35.05
C PHE A 53 34.85 9.63 35.72
N SER A 54 33.96 10.62 35.61
CA SER A 54 34.21 11.97 36.14
C SER A 54 34.00 12.07 37.66
N LEU A 55 33.11 11.26 38.24
CA LEU A 55 32.82 11.24 39.67
C LEU A 55 33.67 10.23 40.45
N GLY A 56 34.37 9.30 39.77
CA GLY A 56 35.14 8.24 40.41
C GLY A 56 34.28 7.20 41.14
N VAL A 57 32.98 7.16 40.82
CA VAL A 57 31.96 6.31 41.48
C VAL A 57 31.49 5.25 40.48
N THR A 58 31.33 4.01 40.94
CA THR A 58 30.86 2.87 40.14
C THR A 58 29.45 3.12 39.57
N GLN A 59 29.23 2.73 38.30
CA GLN A 59 27.98 2.96 37.55
C GLN A 59 26.71 2.41 38.23
N GLN A 60 26.84 1.46 39.15
CA GLN A 60 25.74 0.89 39.94
C GLN A 60 25.15 1.83 41.00
N LEU A 61 25.84 2.90 41.38
CA LEU A 61 25.36 3.87 42.38
C LEU A 61 24.65 5.08 41.75
N LEU A 62 24.61 5.16 40.41
CA LEU A 62 23.87 6.19 39.69
C LEU A 62 22.37 5.81 39.57
N PRO A 63 21.45 6.79 39.48
CA PRO A 63 20.00 6.58 39.60
C PRO A 63 19.36 5.63 38.56
N LEU A 64 20.11 5.16 37.56
CA LEU A 64 19.68 4.17 36.56
C LEU A 64 20.58 2.93 36.51
N GLY A 65 21.44 2.69 37.52
CA GLY A 65 22.46 1.63 37.53
C GLY A 65 21.93 0.22 37.21
N ASP A 66 20.73 -0.13 37.70
CA ASP A 66 20.07 -1.40 37.38
C ASP A 66 19.50 -1.47 35.95
N GLN A 67 19.19 -0.32 35.34
CA GLN A 67 18.62 -0.25 33.99
C GLN A 67 19.68 -0.20 32.89
N VAL A 68 20.94 0.10 33.22
CA VAL A 68 22.07 0.15 32.26
C VAL A 68 22.14 -1.10 31.40
N ASN A 69 22.05 -2.28 32.02
CA ASN A 69 22.13 -3.55 31.32
C ASN A 69 20.97 -3.73 30.32
N SER A 70 19.78 -3.22 30.67
CA SER A 70 18.60 -3.24 29.80
C SER A 70 18.74 -2.29 28.61
N LEU A 71 19.28 -1.08 28.85
CA LEU A 71 19.54 -0.10 27.80
C LEU A 71 20.67 -0.55 26.85
N GLU A 72 21.73 -1.13 27.39
CA GLU A 72 22.84 -1.69 26.63
C GLU A 72 22.35 -2.84 25.74
N THR A 73 21.49 -3.72 26.26
CA THR A 73 20.90 -4.80 25.45
C THR A 73 20.04 -4.26 24.30
N VAL A 74 19.31 -3.17 24.51
CA VAL A 74 18.49 -2.51 23.47
C VAL A 74 19.38 -1.81 22.43
N ALA A 75 20.46 -1.15 22.87
CA ALA A 75 21.43 -0.51 22.01
C ALA A 75 22.20 -1.53 21.16
N ASP A 76 22.67 -2.64 21.74
CA ASP A 76 23.40 -3.70 21.03
C ASP A 76 22.52 -4.46 20.05
N ARG A 77 21.24 -4.65 20.39
CA ARG A 77 20.26 -5.33 19.53
C ARG A 77 19.52 -4.37 18.60
N TRP A 78 20.08 -3.21 18.29
CA TRP A 78 19.51 -2.24 17.34
C TRP A 78 19.09 -2.91 16.02
N PHE A 79 19.88 -3.87 15.53
CA PHE A 79 19.59 -4.64 14.32
C PHE A 79 18.29 -5.46 14.41
N LEU A 80 17.83 -5.83 15.59
CA LEU A 80 16.56 -6.51 15.82
C LEU A 80 15.44 -5.53 16.22
N VAL A 81 15.76 -4.51 17.01
CA VAL A 81 14.79 -3.52 17.50
C VAL A 81 14.20 -2.71 16.34
N ILE A 82 15.05 -2.21 15.43
CA ILE A 82 14.61 -1.40 14.28
C ILE A 82 13.62 -2.16 13.38
N PRO A 83 13.97 -3.35 12.83
CA PRO A 83 13.01 -4.08 12.00
C PRO A 83 11.84 -4.63 12.81
N GLY A 84 12.02 -4.97 14.09
CA GLY A 84 10.93 -5.43 14.96
C GLY A 84 9.86 -4.37 15.15
N VAL A 85 10.26 -3.17 15.56
CA VAL A 85 9.35 -2.02 15.71
C VAL A 85 8.79 -1.59 14.35
N GLY A 86 9.62 -1.58 13.30
CA GLY A 86 9.22 -1.31 11.93
C GLY A 86 8.09 -2.23 11.47
N LEU A 87 8.24 -3.54 11.62
CA LEU A 87 7.21 -4.51 11.23
C LEU A 87 5.93 -4.36 12.06
N LEU A 88 6.05 -4.12 13.36
CA LEU A 88 4.91 -4.00 14.26
C LEU A 88 4.05 -2.77 13.90
N VAL A 89 4.68 -1.63 13.68
CA VAL A 89 4.01 -0.39 13.24
C VAL A 89 3.56 -0.52 11.78
N GLY A 90 4.32 -1.20 10.92
CA GLY A 90 3.95 -1.52 9.54
C GLY A 90 2.65 -2.31 9.47
N VAL A 91 2.52 -3.39 10.24
CA VAL A 91 1.28 -4.20 10.31
C VAL A 91 0.11 -3.34 10.79
N LEU A 92 0.31 -2.52 11.83
CA LEU A 92 -0.71 -1.60 12.32
C LEU A 92 -1.13 -0.58 11.24
N GLY A 93 -0.17 -0.01 10.54
CA GLY A 93 -0.39 0.87 9.40
C GLY A 93 -1.15 0.19 8.26
N ALA A 94 -0.85 -1.08 7.98
CA ALA A 94 -1.55 -1.88 6.96
C ALA A 94 -3.02 -2.07 7.31
N LEU A 95 -3.34 -2.35 8.58
CA LEU A 95 -4.72 -2.48 9.05
C LEU A 95 -5.48 -1.17 8.93
N ILE A 96 -4.86 -0.06 9.34
CA ILE A 96 -5.45 1.28 9.21
C ILE A 96 -5.68 1.61 7.73
N GLY A 97 -4.67 1.39 6.89
CA GLY A 97 -4.74 1.65 5.46
C GLY A 97 -5.79 0.79 4.75
N LEU A 98 -5.93 -0.48 5.14
CA LEU A 98 -6.97 -1.39 4.64
C LEU A 98 -8.37 -0.84 4.94
N LEU A 99 -8.60 -0.42 6.19
CA LEU A 99 -9.87 0.16 6.61
C LEU A 99 -10.15 1.48 5.90
N ALA A 100 -9.15 2.36 5.79
CA ALA A 100 -9.27 3.64 5.10
C ALA A 100 -9.57 3.46 3.60
N GLY A 101 -8.87 2.54 2.93
CA GLY A 101 -9.10 2.21 1.52
C GLY A 101 -10.47 1.56 1.28
N GLY A 102 -10.90 0.67 2.18
CA GLY A 102 -12.25 0.08 2.14
C GLY A 102 -13.35 1.11 2.34
N LEU A 103 -13.19 2.00 3.33
CA LEU A 103 -14.11 3.10 3.60
C LEU A 103 -14.20 4.05 2.40
N TRP A 104 -13.07 4.43 1.81
CA TRP A 104 -13.04 5.27 0.61
C TRP A 104 -13.83 4.64 -0.54
N ALA A 105 -13.60 3.36 -0.84
CA ALA A 105 -14.33 2.67 -1.89
C ALA A 105 -15.82 2.54 -1.60
N ALA A 106 -16.20 2.34 -0.34
CA ALA A 106 -17.59 2.30 0.06
C ALA A 106 -18.29 3.65 -0.16
N LEU A 107 -17.63 4.76 0.20
CA LEU A 107 -18.15 6.12 0.01
C LEU A 107 -18.34 6.47 -1.47
N VAL A 108 -17.36 6.11 -2.31
CA VAL A 108 -17.44 6.29 -3.77
C VAL A 108 -18.60 5.45 -4.34
N ASN A 109 -18.74 4.20 -3.92
CA ASN A 109 -19.81 3.31 -4.39
C ASN A 109 -21.22 3.72 -3.88
N MET A 110 -21.31 4.40 -2.74
CA MET A 110 -22.57 4.97 -2.23
C MET A 110 -22.99 6.26 -2.95
N GLY A 111 -22.15 6.82 -3.83
CA GLY A 111 -22.47 8.03 -4.58
C GLY A 111 -22.34 9.33 -3.78
N VAL A 112 -21.66 9.29 -2.63
CA VAL A 112 -21.35 10.50 -1.81
C VAL A 112 -20.32 11.39 -2.51
N LEU A 113 -19.45 10.79 -3.34
CA LEU A 113 -18.49 11.48 -4.20
C LEU A 113 -18.76 11.05 -5.65
N PRO A 114 -19.56 11.79 -6.43
CA PRO A 114 -19.84 11.42 -7.82
C PRO A 114 -18.57 11.61 -8.65
N ILE A 115 -17.89 10.51 -8.94
CA ILE A 115 -16.79 10.49 -9.91
C ILE A 115 -17.42 10.37 -11.30
N GLU A 116 -17.61 11.50 -11.98
CA GLU A 116 -18.03 11.53 -13.38
C GLU A 116 -16.87 11.05 -14.26
N VAL A 117 -16.92 9.79 -14.70
CA VAL A 117 -15.95 9.26 -15.67
C VAL A 117 -16.63 9.24 -17.03
N THR A 118 -16.18 10.09 -17.95
CA THR A 118 -16.63 10.12 -19.33
C THR A 118 -16.10 8.87 -20.05
N VAL A 119 -16.93 7.82 -20.13
CA VAL A 119 -16.59 6.61 -20.88
C VAL A 119 -16.72 6.89 -22.37
N TYR A 120 -15.60 7.08 -23.07
CA TYR A 120 -15.57 7.04 -24.53
C TYR A 120 -15.76 5.59 -24.99
N ARG A 121 -16.95 5.24 -25.51
CA ARG A 121 -17.15 3.96 -26.22
C ARG A 121 -16.42 4.04 -27.58
N PRO A 122 -15.44 3.17 -27.86
CA PRO A 122 -14.88 3.05 -29.20
C PRO A 122 -15.93 2.36 -30.08
N GLY A 123 -16.75 3.13 -30.79
CA GLY A 123 -17.76 2.55 -31.69
C GLY A 123 -18.78 3.51 -32.30
N GLU A 124 -18.95 4.73 -31.77
CA GLU A 124 -20.00 5.63 -32.28
C GLU A 124 -19.62 6.38 -33.58
N HIS A 125 -18.40 6.20 -34.09
CA HIS A 125 -17.94 6.75 -35.36
C HIS A 125 -17.31 5.67 -36.26
N ALA A 126 -18.00 4.57 -36.50
CA ALA A 126 -17.77 3.84 -37.74
C ALA A 126 -18.56 4.56 -38.85
N PRO A 127 -17.92 5.24 -39.83
CA PRO A 127 -18.65 5.84 -40.93
C PRO A 127 -19.38 4.70 -41.64
N ARG A 128 -20.71 4.82 -41.72
CA ARG A 128 -21.59 3.92 -42.47
C ARG A 128 -21.14 3.92 -43.93
N ARG A 129 -20.17 3.07 -44.26
CA ARG A 129 -19.71 2.85 -45.63
C ARG A 129 -20.90 2.25 -46.37
N ARG A 130 -21.44 3.07 -47.26
CA ARG A 130 -22.45 2.75 -48.25
C ARG A 130 -21.97 1.53 -49.05
N ALA A 131 -22.41 0.33 -48.67
CA ALA A 131 -22.20 -0.88 -49.45
C ALA A 131 -23.34 -1.00 -50.47
N THR A 132 -23.28 -0.17 -51.51
CA THR A 132 -23.76 -0.55 -52.83
C THR A 132 -22.86 -1.68 -53.31
N ASP A 133 -23.35 -2.92 -53.24
CA ASP A 133 -23.26 -3.91 -54.33
C ASP A 133 -23.79 -5.27 -53.84
N LYS A 134 -24.93 -5.65 -54.39
CA LYS A 134 -25.44 -7.02 -54.31
C LYS A 134 -24.54 -7.91 -55.17
N PRO A 135 -23.94 -8.99 -54.65
CA PRO A 135 -23.45 -10.06 -55.50
C PRO A 135 -24.66 -10.87 -56.00
N ALA A 136 -24.85 -10.93 -57.32
CA ALA A 136 -25.83 -11.82 -57.95
C ALA A 136 -25.49 -13.30 -57.65
N PRO A 137 -26.49 -14.19 -57.47
CA PRO A 137 -26.22 -15.60 -57.22
C PRO A 137 -25.68 -16.29 -58.49
N PRO A 138 -24.74 -17.25 -58.35
CA PRO A 138 -24.16 -17.93 -59.51
C PRO A 138 -25.20 -18.84 -60.18
N ALA A 139 -25.40 -18.64 -61.49
CA ALA A 139 -26.22 -19.50 -62.33
C ALA A 139 -25.64 -20.93 -62.34
N ARG A 140 -26.41 -21.86 -61.77
CA ARG A 140 -26.08 -23.29 -61.66
C ARG A 140 -26.04 -23.91 -63.06
N ARG A 141 -24.85 -23.99 -63.65
CA ARG A 141 -24.58 -24.66 -64.94
C ARG A 141 -24.80 -26.17 -64.79
N ARG A 142 -25.95 -26.68 -65.27
CA ARG A 142 -26.18 -28.12 -65.48
C ARG A 142 -25.33 -28.64 -66.65
N LYS A 143 -24.53 -29.66 -66.38
CA LYS A 143 -23.97 -30.69 -67.29
C LYS A 143 -24.27 -32.02 -66.60
N ALA A 144 -24.56 -33.18 -67.18
CA ALA A 144 -24.75 -33.73 -68.54
C ALA A 144 -25.61 -35.03 -68.34
N VAL A 145 -26.44 -35.46 -69.30
CA VAL A 145 -26.29 -36.68 -70.14
C VAL A 145 -26.11 -38.01 -69.37
N GLY A 146 -27.00 -38.96 -69.68
CA GLY A 146 -27.10 -40.37 -69.23
C GLY A 146 -28.51 -40.60 -68.67
N GLU A 147 -29.44 -41.35 -69.28
CA GLU A 147 -29.42 -42.45 -70.27
C GLU A 147 -30.42 -42.23 -71.40
#